data_AF-E0I5U7-F1
#
_entry.id   AF-E0I5U7-F1
#
_cell.length_a   1.000
_cell.length_b   1.000
_cell.length_c   1.000
_cell.angle_alpha   90.00
_cell.angle_beta   90.00
_cell.angle_gamma   90.00
#
_symmetry.space_group_name_H-M   'P 1'
#
loop_
_entity.id
_entity.type
_entity.pdbx_description
1 polymer ?
#
loop_
_entity_poly.entity_id
_entity_poly.type
_entity_poly.pdbx_seq_one_letter_code
_entity_poly.pdbx_strand_id
1 'polypeptide(L)'
;MDASQLIEWSAEHRIVERTESGFLRYLHEWKKTNRADYIDTFMGELDTQLCTTKMKSIQLTHHYELSYDVVYCNLFILYIGERIGEYRMIFTLDGEVEDERLQLDRTSKETIRDGSIKLWMIRNARTAGLSINAIAQVMELEENMITLLSE
;
A
#
# COMPACT_ATOMS: atom_id res chain seq x y z
N MET A 1 -21.02 -12.97 -14.77
CA MET A 1 -21.05 -11.70 -14.03
C MET A 1 -20.61 -10.61 -14.98
N ASP A 2 -21.41 -9.57 -15.16
CA ASP A 2 -20.99 -8.36 -15.87
C ASP A 2 -20.31 -7.35 -14.92
N ALA A 3 -19.91 -6.18 -15.42
CA ALA A 3 -19.22 -5.17 -14.63
C ALA A 3 -20.07 -4.62 -13.49
N SER A 4 -21.38 -4.41 -13.70
CA SER A 4 -22.26 -3.88 -12.66
C SER A 4 -22.44 -4.90 -11.54
N GLN A 5 -22.66 -6.17 -11.91
CA GLN A 5 -22.76 -7.27 -10.96
C GLN A 5 -21.46 -7.44 -10.16
N LEU A 6 -20.29 -7.25 -10.78
CA LEU A 6 -19.00 -7.32 -10.09
C LEU A 6 -18.82 -6.17 -9.09
N ILE A 7 -19.28 -4.97 -9.44
CA ILE A 7 -19.24 -3.81 -8.52
C ILE A 7 -20.16 -4.08 -7.31
N GLU A 8 -21.40 -4.52 -7.54
CA GLU A 8 -22.35 -4.85 -6.47
C GLU A 8 -21.80 -5.94 -5.56
N TRP A 9 -21.32 -7.04 -6.14
CA TRP A 9 -20.67 -8.14 -5.42
C TRP A 9 -19.47 -7.65 -4.61
N SER A 10 -18.62 -6.80 -5.19
CA SER A 10 -17.44 -6.27 -4.49
C SER A 10 -17.79 -5.42 -3.27
N ALA A 11 -18.91 -4.68 -3.34
CA ALA A 11 -19.42 -3.87 -2.24
C ALA A 11 -20.05 -4.76 -1.16
N GLU A 12 -20.86 -5.75 -1.55
CA GLU A 12 -21.48 -6.72 -0.65
C GLU A 12 -20.43 -7.46 0.20
N HIS A 13 -19.37 -7.95 -0.44
CA HIS A 13 -18.29 -8.68 0.24
C HIS A 13 -17.19 -7.78 0.82
N ARG A 14 -17.33 -6.46 0.68
CA ARG A 14 -16.41 -5.43 1.19
C ARG A 14 -14.95 -5.69 0.81
N ILE A 15 -14.70 -6.18 -0.40
CA ILE A 15 -13.38 -6.70 -0.78
C ILE A 15 -12.32 -5.60 -0.80
N VAL A 16 -12.69 -4.35 -1.12
CA VAL A 16 -11.78 -3.20 -1.16
C VAL A 16 -11.21 -2.93 0.24
N GLU A 17 -12.09 -2.71 1.22
CA GLU A 17 -11.70 -2.43 2.61
C GLU A 17 -10.90 -3.59 3.22
N ARG A 18 -11.30 -4.84 2.88
CA ARG A 18 -10.58 -6.04 3.29
C ARG A 18 -9.19 -6.13 2.66
N THR A 19 -9.05 -5.70 1.41
CA THR A 19 -7.75 -5.67 0.71
C THR A 19 -6.82 -4.63 1.30
N GLU A 20 -7.33 -3.44 1.63
CA GLU A 20 -6.54 -2.38 2.29
C GLU A 20 -6.09 -2.80 3.69
N SER A 21 -7.00 -3.40 4.47
CA SER A 21 -6.68 -3.94 5.80
C SER A 21 -5.74 -5.15 5.71
N GLY A 22 -5.92 -5.98 4.68
CA GLY A 22 -5.09 -7.15 4.40
C GLY A 22 -3.64 -6.76 4.16
N PHE A 23 -3.40 -5.71 3.38
CA PHE A 23 -2.05 -5.18 3.14
C PHE A 23 -1.31 -4.82 4.44
N LEU A 24 -1.97 -4.06 5.33
CA LEU A 24 -1.36 -3.66 6.60
C LEU A 24 -1.08 -4.87 7.50
N ARG A 25 -2.02 -5.81 7.55
CA ARG A 25 -1.86 -7.07 8.27
C ARG A 25 -0.70 -7.90 7.72
N TYR A 26 -0.59 -8.01 6.39
CA TYR A 26 0.47 -8.73 5.70
C TYR A 26 1.85 -8.18 6.10
N LEU A 27 2.03 -6.86 6.05
CA LEU A 27 3.30 -6.24 6.47
C LEU A 27 3.60 -6.47 7.96
N HIS A 28 2.58 -6.38 8.82
CA HIS A 28 2.75 -6.62 10.25
C HIS A 28 3.18 -8.06 10.55
N GLU A 29 2.51 -9.05 9.96
CA GLU A 29 2.84 -10.46 10.14
C GLU A 29 4.19 -10.81 9.52
N TRP A 30 4.53 -10.26 8.36
CA TRP A 30 5.86 -10.47 7.75
C TRP A 30 6.97 -9.96 8.67
N LYS A 31 6.83 -8.74 9.21
CA LYS A 31 7.79 -8.16 10.17
C LYS A 31 7.96 -9.01 11.43
N LYS A 32 6.89 -9.67 11.87
CA LYS A 32 6.88 -10.52 13.07
C LYS A 32 7.44 -11.92 12.82
N THR A 33 7.06 -12.56 11.73
CA THR A 33 7.33 -13.97 11.44
C THR A 33 8.64 -14.18 10.69
N ASN A 34 9.02 -13.25 9.81
CA ASN A 34 10.26 -13.31 9.03
C ASN A 34 10.95 -11.94 8.99
N ARG A 35 11.36 -11.48 10.18
CA ARG A 35 11.94 -10.14 10.38
C ARG A 35 13.19 -9.87 9.53
N ALA A 36 14.06 -10.87 9.33
CA ALA A 36 15.31 -10.69 8.60
C ALA A 36 15.04 -10.36 7.12
N ASP A 37 14.14 -11.12 6.49
CA ASP A 37 13.69 -10.92 5.12
C ASP A 37 12.93 -9.60 4.93
N TYR A 38 12.07 -9.24 5.90
CA TYR A 38 11.42 -7.93 5.93
C TYR A 38 12.46 -6.78 5.93
N ILE A 39 13.49 -6.89 6.78
CA ILE A 39 14.56 -5.88 6.85
C ILE A 39 15.38 -5.86 5.55
N ASP A 40 15.72 -6.99 4.96
CA ASP A 40 16.47 -7.04 3.70
C ASP A 40 15.67 -6.44 2.52
N THR A 41 14.37 -6.73 2.48
CA THR A 41 13.45 -6.22 1.46
C THR A 41 13.33 -4.70 1.53
N PHE A 42 13.12 -4.16 2.74
CA PHE A 42 12.83 -2.74 2.94
C PHE A 42 14.02 -1.92 3.46
N MET A 43 15.21 -2.53 3.53
CA MET A 43 16.43 -1.98 4.14
C MET A 43 16.25 -1.53 5.61
N GLY A 44 15.18 -2.00 6.28
CA GLY A 44 14.76 -1.53 7.60
C GLY A 44 14.20 -0.10 7.62
N GLU A 45 14.01 0.53 6.46
CA GLU A 45 13.64 1.94 6.31
C GLU A 45 12.15 2.19 6.08
N LEU A 46 11.37 1.14 5.76
CA LEU A 46 9.93 1.31 5.53
C LEU A 46 9.19 1.60 6.85
N ASP A 47 8.70 2.82 6.97
CA ASP A 47 7.71 3.21 7.96
C ASP A 47 6.30 2.97 7.41
N THR A 48 5.62 1.95 7.94
CA THR A 48 4.29 1.53 7.47
C THR A 48 3.23 2.61 7.66
N GLN A 49 3.44 3.60 8.54
CA GLN A 49 2.52 4.72 8.71
C GLN A 49 2.50 5.66 7.49
N LEU A 50 3.57 5.63 6.69
CA LEU A 50 3.69 6.44 5.47
C LEU A 50 3.22 5.69 4.22
N CYS A 51 2.88 4.41 4.37
CA CYS A 51 2.30 3.62 3.32
C CYS A 51 0.82 3.99 3.17
N THR A 52 0.42 4.34 1.96
CA THR A 52 -0.99 4.47 1.59
C THR A 52 -1.30 3.55 0.43
N THR A 53 -2.58 3.24 0.27
CA THR A 53 -3.06 2.40 -0.82
C THR A 53 -3.98 3.19 -1.73
N LYS A 54 -3.97 2.84 -3.02
CA LYS A 54 -4.91 3.37 -4.00
C LYS A 54 -5.51 2.23 -4.81
N MET A 55 -6.84 2.23 -4.94
CA MET A 55 -7.53 1.24 -5.75
C MET A 55 -7.01 1.25 -7.19
N LYS A 56 -6.59 0.09 -7.69
CA LYS A 56 -6.15 -0.10 -9.07
C LYS A 56 -7.26 -0.74 -9.91
N SER A 57 -7.74 -1.92 -9.50
CA SER A 57 -8.73 -2.67 -10.28
C SER A 57 -9.38 -3.79 -9.48
N ILE A 58 -10.60 -4.14 -9.88
CA ILE A 58 -11.29 -5.37 -9.50
C ILE A 58 -11.49 -6.18 -10.78
N GLN A 59 -11.16 -7.48 -10.74
CA GLN A 59 -11.17 -8.34 -11.93
C GLN A 59 -11.76 -9.70 -11.60
N LEU A 60 -12.79 -10.12 -12.31
CA LEU A 60 -13.24 -11.52 -12.32
C LEU A 60 -12.41 -12.30 -13.33
N THR A 61 -11.90 -13.47 -12.93
CA THR A 61 -11.08 -14.32 -13.80
C THR A 61 -11.46 -15.78 -13.64
N HIS A 62 -11.62 -16.46 -14.78
CA HIS A 62 -11.80 -17.91 -14.85
C HIS A 62 -10.45 -18.60 -15.06
N HIS A 63 -10.11 -19.53 -14.18
CA HIS A 63 -8.93 -20.38 -14.32
C HIS A 63 -9.31 -21.69 -15.02
N TYR A 64 -9.07 -21.78 -16.34
CA TYR A 64 -9.43 -22.96 -17.13
C TYR A 64 -8.82 -24.27 -16.61
N GLU A 65 -7.54 -24.26 -16.24
CA GLU A 65 -6.85 -25.48 -15.80
C GLU A 65 -7.35 -25.99 -14.44
N LEU A 66 -7.75 -25.06 -13.57
CA LEU A 66 -8.18 -25.36 -12.21
C LEU A 66 -9.71 -25.38 -12.09
N SER A 67 -10.42 -25.02 -13.17
CA SER A 67 -11.88 -25.02 -13.29
C SER A 67 -12.60 -24.25 -12.19
N TYR A 68 -12.07 -23.09 -11.78
CA TYR A 68 -12.71 -22.21 -10.80
C TYR A 68 -12.58 -20.72 -11.17
N ASP A 69 -13.49 -19.94 -10.61
CA ASP A 69 -13.57 -18.49 -10.78
C ASP A 69 -13.09 -17.77 -9.53
N VAL A 70 -12.37 -16.66 -9.72
CA VAL A 70 -11.91 -15.80 -8.63
C VAL A 70 -12.08 -14.34 -8.96
N VAL A 71 -12.21 -13.54 -7.90
CA VAL A 71 -12.16 -12.08 -7.99
C VAL A 71 -10.83 -11.59 -7.42
N TYR A 72 -10.08 -10.87 -8.23
CA TYR A 72 -8.88 -10.15 -7.83
C TYR A 72 -9.24 -8.73 -7.42
N CYS A 73 -8.80 -8.30 -6.23
CA CYS A 73 -8.77 -6.90 -5.84
C CYS A 73 -7.32 -6.43 -5.78
N ASN A 74 -6.98 -5.41 -6.57
CA ASN A 74 -5.62 -4.91 -6.72
C ASN A 74 -5.50 -3.48 -6.19
N LEU A 75 -4.47 -3.23 -5.39
CA LEU A 75 -4.09 -1.93 -4.87
C LEU A 75 -2.71 -1.53 -5.41
N PHE A 76 -2.53 -0.26 -5.73
CA PHE A 76 -1.21 0.34 -5.71
C PHE A 76 -0.81 0.62 -4.28
N ILE A 77 0.46 0.40 -3.96
CA ILE A 77 1.08 0.80 -2.71
C ILE A 77 1.92 2.04 -2.98
N LEU A 78 1.70 3.06 -2.18
CA LEU A 78 2.40 4.33 -2.23
C LEU A 78 3.19 4.53 -0.94
N TYR A 79 4.36 5.13 -1.02
CA TYR A 79 5.17 5.57 0.11
C TYR A 79 5.43 7.07 -0.07
N ILE A 80 4.86 7.90 0.82
CA ILE A 80 4.88 9.37 0.67
C ILE A 80 4.37 9.78 -0.73
N GLY A 81 3.26 9.18 -1.16
CA GLY A 81 2.61 9.47 -2.44
C GLY A 81 3.26 8.82 -3.68
N GLU A 82 4.49 8.31 -3.55
CA GLU A 82 5.21 7.67 -4.65
C GLU A 82 4.96 6.17 -4.69
N ARG A 83 4.73 5.60 -5.89
CA ARG A 83 4.42 4.17 -6.02
C ARG A 83 5.64 3.30 -5.71
N ILE A 84 5.44 2.28 -4.88
CA ILE A 84 6.46 1.28 -4.51
C ILE A 84 6.09 -0.15 -4.88
N GLY A 85 4.85 -0.40 -5.32
CA GLY A 85 4.42 -1.73 -5.72
C GLY A 85 2.92 -1.89 -5.81
N GLU A 86 2.51 -3.16 -5.81
CA GLU A 86 1.12 -3.59 -5.86
C GLU A 86 0.83 -4.66 -4.80
N TYR A 87 -0.35 -4.55 -4.20
CA TYR A 87 -0.91 -5.57 -3.34
C TYR A 87 -2.15 -6.17 -3.99
N ARG A 88 -2.32 -7.47 -3.86
CA ARG A 88 -3.47 -8.19 -4.39
C ARG A 88 -4.03 -9.14 -3.35
N MET A 89 -5.35 -9.12 -3.18
CA MET A 89 -6.07 -10.23 -2.57
C MET A 89 -6.93 -10.95 -3.61
N ILE A 90 -7.03 -12.27 -3.46
CA ILE A 90 -7.76 -13.19 -4.30
C ILE A 90 -8.95 -13.69 -3.50
N PHE A 91 -10.15 -13.56 -4.06
CA PHE A 91 -11.38 -13.98 -3.41
C PHE A 91 -12.09 -15.06 -4.23
N THR A 92 -12.69 -16.02 -3.55
CA THR A 92 -13.69 -16.92 -4.15
C THR A 92 -14.96 -16.15 -4.48
N LEU A 93 -15.87 -16.74 -5.26
CA LEU A 93 -17.18 -16.13 -5.56
C LEU A 93 -18.10 -15.98 -4.33
N ASP A 94 -17.82 -16.72 -3.25
CA ASP A 94 -18.50 -16.57 -1.97
C ASP A 94 -17.90 -15.43 -1.12
N GLY A 95 -16.84 -14.78 -1.61
CA GLY A 95 -16.14 -13.68 -0.95
C GLY A 95 -15.15 -14.12 0.12
N GLU A 96 -14.79 -15.40 0.16
CA GLU A 96 -13.73 -15.89 1.03
C GLU A 96 -12.36 -15.56 0.46
N VAL A 97 -11.37 -15.34 1.34
CA VAL A 97 -10.00 -15.06 0.91
C VAL A 97 -9.35 -16.38 0.53
N GLU A 98 -8.94 -16.50 -0.74
CA GLU A 98 -8.21 -17.66 -1.25
C GLU A 98 -6.71 -17.48 -1.02
N ASP A 99 -6.17 -16.29 -1.35
CA ASP A 99 -4.73 -15.99 -1.28
C ASP A 99 -4.47 -14.48 -1.33
N GLU A 100 -3.26 -14.06 -1.00
CA GLU A 100 -2.80 -12.67 -1.05
C GLU A 100 -1.33 -12.55 -1.48
N ARG A 101 -1.00 -11.50 -2.22
CA ARG A 101 0.35 -11.30 -2.76
C ARG A 101 0.76 -9.85 -2.78
N LEU A 102 1.99 -9.60 -2.33
CA LEU A 102 2.71 -8.35 -2.47
C LEU A 102 3.76 -8.45 -3.59
N GLN A 103 3.78 -7.47 -4.48
CA GLN A 103 4.81 -7.33 -5.49
C GLN A 103 5.37 -5.90 -5.46
N LEU A 104 6.64 -5.77 -5.09
CA LEU A 104 7.33 -4.48 -5.10
C LEU A 104 7.84 -4.14 -6.49
N ASP A 105 7.81 -2.85 -6.82
CA ASP A 105 8.43 -2.32 -8.03
C ASP A 105 9.96 -2.38 -7.90
N ARG A 106 10.66 -2.42 -9.04
CA ARG A 106 12.14 -2.49 -9.04
C ARG A 106 12.79 -1.30 -8.34
N THR A 107 12.14 -0.14 -8.40
CA THR A 107 12.61 1.12 -7.81
C THR A 107 12.17 1.32 -6.36
N SER A 108 11.47 0.34 -5.78
CA SER A 108 10.88 0.47 -4.44
C SER A 108 11.91 0.81 -3.37
N LYS A 109 13.12 0.23 -3.45
CA LYS A 109 14.20 0.49 -2.49
C LYS A 109 14.66 1.94 -2.57
N GLU A 110 14.90 2.48 -3.76
CA GLU A 110 15.26 3.89 -3.92
C GLU A 110 14.14 4.81 -3.44
N THR A 111 12.89 4.53 -3.81
CA THR A 111 11.74 5.35 -3.40
C THR A 111 11.56 5.37 -1.88
N ILE A 112 11.69 4.23 -1.21
CA ILE A 112 11.58 4.15 0.26
C ILE A 112 12.71 4.94 0.91
N ARG A 113 13.94 4.77 0.43
CA ARG A 113 15.09 5.49 0.96
C ARG A 113 14.95 7.01 0.82
N ASP A 114 14.59 7.47 -0.37
CA ASP A 114 14.36 8.89 -0.63
C ASP A 114 13.23 9.43 0.25
N GLY A 115 12.15 8.68 0.41
CA GLY A 115 11.05 9.04 1.30
C GLY A 115 11.50 9.14 2.78
N SER A 116 12.32 8.21 3.25
CA SER A 116 12.85 8.23 4.62
C SER A 116 13.79 9.41 4.87
N ILE A 117 14.59 9.79 3.87
CA ILE A 117 15.40 11.02 3.91
C ILE A 117 14.50 12.26 3.96
N LYS A 118 13.46 12.33 3.11
CA LYS A 118 12.49 13.44 3.12
C LYS A 118 11.83 13.57 4.49
N LEU A 119 11.40 12.48 5.10
CA LEU A 119 10.82 12.48 6.45
C LEU A 119 11.79 13.02 7.50
N TRP A 120 13.04 12.57 7.48
CA TRP A 120 14.07 13.06 8.40
C TRP A 120 14.28 14.58 8.25
N MET A 121 14.33 15.08 7.01
CA MET A 121 14.43 16.52 6.73
C MET A 121 13.22 17.30 7.25
N ILE A 122 12.00 16.80 7.01
CA ILE A 122 10.75 17.41 7.49
C ILE A 122 10.76 17.52 9.01
N ARG A 123 11.06 16.42 9.72
CA ARG A 123 11.10 16.40 11.19
C ARG A 123 12.11 17.39 11.75
N ASN A 124 13.31 17.43 11.20
CA ASN A 124 14.34 18.38 11.64
C ASN A 124 13.96 19.84 11.35
N ALA A 125 13.38 20.11 10.19
CA ALA A 125 12.91 21.44 9.83
C ALA A 125 11.81 21.93 10.80
N ARG A 126 10.90 21.04 11.21
CA ARG A 126 9.89 21.31 12.23
C ARG A 126 10.50 21.59 13.60
N THR A 127 11.46 20.77 14.03
CA THR A 127 12.19 21.00 15.30
C THR A 127 12.94 22.34 15.29
N ALA A 128 13.43 22.78 14.13
CA ALA A 128 14.06 24.08 13.94
C ALA A 128 13.07 25.26 13.87
N GLY A 129 11.76 25.01 13.97
CA GLY A 129 10.72 26.04 14.01
C GLY A 129 10.23 26.53 12.64
N LEU A 130 10.55 25.83 11.54
CA LEU A 130 10.04 26.17 10.21
C LEU A 130 8.53 25.93 10.09
N SER A 131 7.85 26.82 9.37
CA SER A 131 6.42 26.69 9.10
C SER A 131 6.14 25.53 8.14
N ILE A 132 4.95 24.92 8.27
CA ILE A 132 4.49 23.83 7.40
C ILE A 132 4.53 24.25 5.92
N ASN A 133 4.05 25.47 5.63
CA ASN A 133 4.07 26.03 4.28
C ASN A 133 5.50 26.16 3.71
N ALA A 134 6.46 26.63 4.49
CA ALA A 134 7.85 26.75 4.03
C ALA A 134 8.48 25.38 3.73
N ILE A 135 8.20 24.38 4.57
CA ILE A 135 8.67 23.01 4.36
C ILE A 135 8.00 22.40 3.13
N ALA A 136 6.68 22.52 2.99
CA ALA A 136 5.92 22.04 1.86
C ALA A 136 6.45 22.59 0.53
N GLN A 137 6.76 23.88 0.48
CA GLN A 137 7.29 24.53 -0.71
C GLN A 137 8.68 24.01 -1.10
N VAL A 138 9.58 23.81 -0.12
CA VAL A 138 10.95 23.30 -0.38
C VAL A 138 10.94 21.82 -0.76
N MET A 139 10.02 21.05 -0.17
CA MET A 139 9.94 19.60 -0.35
C MET A 139 9.06 19.18 -1.54
N GLU A 140 8.38 20.14 -2.17
CA GLU A 140 7.39 19.92 -3.24
C GLU A 140 6.29 18.92 -2.80
N LEU A 141 5.82 19.06 -1.56
CA LEU A 141 4.77 18.24 -0.96
C LEU A 141 3.57 19.09 -0.57
N GLU A 142 2.40 18.48 -0.49
CA GLU A 142 1.20 19.14 0.04
C GLU A 142 1.32 19.37 1.56
N GLU A 143 0.78 20.49 2.06
CA GLU A 143 0.86 20.85 3.49
C GLU A 143 0.20 19.84 4.43
N ASN A 144 -0.87 19.17 3.98
CA ASN A 144 -1.53 18.08 4.69
C ASN A 144 -0.56 16.90 4.95
N MET A 145 0.29 16.55 3.98
CA MET A 145 1.29 15.51 4.11
C MET A 145 2.36 15.93 5.10
N ILE A 146 2.86 17.16 5.01
CA ILE A 146 3.83 17.67 6.00
C ILE A 146 3.27 17.59 7.41
N THR A 147 1.99 17.94 7.60
CA THR A 147 1.31 17.86 8.90
C THR A 147 1.33 16.42 9.45
N LEU A 148 0.89 15.45 8.64
CA LEU A 148 0.89 14.01 8.97
C LEU A 148 2.27 13.45 9.30
N LEU A 149 3.31 13.91 8.61
CA LEU A 149 4.69 13.42 8.75
C LEU A 149 5.44 14.04 9.94
N SER A 150 4.90 15.11 10.52
CA SER A 150 5.52 15.90 11.59
C SER A 150 5.04 15.53 12.99
N GLU A 151 3.98 14.72 13.09
CA GLU A 151 3.46 14.13 14.33
C GLU A 151 4.29 12.90 14.76
#